data_AF-A0A6P5GR72-F1
#
_entry.id   AF-A0A6P5GR72-F1
#
_cell.length_a   1.000
_cell.length_b   1.000
_cell.length_c   1.000
_cell.angle_alpha   90.00
_cell.angle_beta   90.00
_cell.angle_gamma   90.00
#
_symmetry.space_group_name_H-M   'P 1'
#
loop_
_entity.id
_entity.type
_entity.pdbx_description
1 polymer ?
#
loop_
_entity_poly.entity_id
_entity_poly.type
_entity_poly.pdbx_seq_one_letter_code
_entity_poly.pdbx_strand_id
1 'polypeptide(L)'
;MASAAAATTQAAATATATAATATTNPKLVDESLWWDPFVLLYDDLDRAPLSDELPHVLVNKIKNNRSWFLESLTRFKPPNEVSRRALDSPELILGSQRLVIKAELKETALRASKCLNLDEVQTYIIVERSLEFIIPVDDIDGQALLHSVLSQYYLERQCLLKCVRKILVHACPSSSAPGEREEITSVLRKLNTMFEKERLRRTPQHLVYANDESHTTESLRREVLQLVNDGLERKLLSILQDLLSPVTYAKTV
;
A
#
# COMPACT_ATOMS: atom_id res chain seq x y z
N MET A 1 62.31 -57.10 -4.70
CA MET A 1 61.89 -55.76 -5.16
C MET A 1 60.39 -55.80 -5.46
N ALA A 2 59.63 -54.86 -4.86
CA ALA A 2 58.20 -54.50 -5.06
C ALA A 2 57.15 -55.63 -4.94
N SER A 3 56.26 -55.70 -3.93
CA SER A 3 55.24 -54.76 -3.41
C SER A 3 54.09 -54.46 -4.37
N ALA A 4 52.87 -54.89 -4.01
CA ALA A 4 51.55 -54.22 -4.13
C ALA A 4 50.45 -55.32 -4.16
N ALA A 5 49.68 -55.55 -3.10
CA ALA A 5 48.59 -54.75 -2.52
C ALA A 5 47.23 -54.94 -3.26
N ALA A 6 46.23 -55.28 -2.45
CA ALA A 6 44.87 -55.68 -2.79
C ALA A 6 44.00 -54.55 -3.38
N ALA A 7 42.98 -54.93 -4.15
CA ALA A 7 41.82 -54.08 -4.41
C ALA A 7 40.55 -54.94 -4.51
N THR A 8 39.81 -54.96 -3.41
CA THR A 8 38.41 -55.40 -3.32
C THR A 8 37.55 -54.33 -3.99
N THR A 9 36.76 -54.68 -5.01
CA THR A 9 35.81 -53.75 -5.64
C THR A 9 34.39 -54.03 -5.13
N GLN A 10 33.90 -53.11 -4.32
CA GLN A 10 32.53 -53.06 -3.80
C GLN A 10 31.68 -52.24 -4.78
N ALA A 11 30.70 -52.86 -5.44
CA ALA A 11 29.76 -52.17 -6.32
C ALA A 11 28.68 -51.49 -5.48
N ALA A 12 28.78 -50.16 -5.34
CA ALA A 12 27.78 -49.32 -4.69
C ALA A 12 26.66 -48.94 -5.69
N ALA A 13 25.42 -49.10 -5.23
CA ALA A 13 24.19 -48.81 -5.95
C ALA A 13 24.09 -47.35 -6.39
N THR A 14 23.74 -47.12 -7.66
CA THR A 14 23.33 -45.81 -8.16
C THR A 14 21.80 -45.76 -8.18
N ALA A 15 21.20 -45.29 -7.08
CA ALA A 15 19.79 -44.91 -7.06
C ALA A 15 19.66 -43.52 -7.66
N THR A 16 19.12 -43.43 -8.88
CA THR A 16 18.79 -42.16 -9.53
C THR A 16 17.53 -41.61 -8.89
N ALA A 17 17.69 -40.68 -7.94
CA ALA A 17 16.56 -39.91 -7.41
C ALA A 17 16.15 -38.86 -8.45
N THR A 18 15.09 -39.15 -9.20
CA THR A 18 14.41 -38.16 -10.04
C THR A 18 13.75 -37.15 -9.10
N ALA A 19 14.34 -35.96 -9.00
CA ALA A 19 13.72 -34.83 -8.30
C ALA A 19 12.45 -34.43 -9.06
N ALA A 20 11.30 -34.84 -8.53
CA ALA A 20 10.02 -34.33 -8.96
C ALA A 20 9.98 -32.83 -8.68
N THR A 21 10.06 -32.02 -9.73
CA THR A 21 9.79 -30.58 -9.66
C THR A 21 8.30 -30.45 -9.34
N ALA A 22 7.98 -30.19 -8.08
CA ALA A 22 6.63 -29.85 -7.69
C ALA A 22 6.23 -28.58 -8.45
N THR A 23 5.34 -28.72 -9.43
CA THR A 23 4.72 -27.60 -10.10
C THR A 23 3.74 -26.98 -9.11
N THR A 24 4.25 -26.14 -8.21
CA THR A 24 3.42 -25.40 -7.26
C THR A 24 2.64 -24.35 -8.02
N ASN A 25 1.36 -24.63 -8.26
CA ASN A 25 0.45 -23.66 -8.84
C ASN A 25 0.45 -22.38 -7.99
N PRO A 26 0.54 -21.20 -8.62
CA PRO A 26 0.51 -19.93 -7.90
C PRO A 26 -0.81 -19.77 -7.15
N LYS A 27 -0.74 -19.25 -5.93
CA LYS A 27 -1.93 -19.10 -5.09
C LYS A 27 -2.64 -17.79 -5.44
N LEU A 28 -3.90 -17.90 -5.85
CA LEU A 28 -4.77 -16.75 -6.09
C LEU A 28 -5.19 -16.15 -4.75
N VAL A 29 -5.04 -14.83 -4.61
CA VAL A 29 -5.40 -14.06 -3.42
C VAL A 29 -6.29 -12.89 -3.83
N ASP A 30 -7.04 -12.34 -2.87
CA ASP A 30 -7.91 -11.18 -3.04
C ASP A 30 -7.18 -10.00 -3.71
N GLU A 31 -7.63 -9.62 -4.90
CA GLU A 31 -7.07 -8.53 -5.72
C GLU A 31 -7.08 -7.19 -4.99
N SER A 32 -8.02 -6.97 -4.06
CA SER A 32 -8.12 -5.71 -3.33
C SER A 32 -6.95 -5.45 -2.37
N LEU A 33 -6.07 -6.42 -2.15
CA LEU A 33 -4.83 -6.25 -1.39
C LEU A 33 -3.76 -5.48 -2.19
N TRP A 34 -3.87 -5.39 -3.53
CA TRP A 34 -2.91 -4.69 -4.38
C TRP A 34 -3.26 -3.20 -4.59
N TRP A 35 -2.23 -2.38 -4.74
CA TRP A 35 -2.30 -1.01 -5.25
C TRP A 35 -0.99 -0.60 -5.90
N ASP A 36 -1.04 0.27 -6.90
CA ASP A 36 0.17 0.92 -7.41
C ASP A 36 0.64 2.03 -6.44
N PRO A 37 1.95 2.32 -6.32
CA PRO A 37 2.44 3.30 -5.36
C PRO A 37 1.75 4.67 -5.48
N PHE A 38 1.12 5.15 -4.40
CA PHE A 38 0.38 6.42 -4.43
C PHE A 38 1.30 7.62 -4.54
N VAL A 39 2.59 7.46 -4.21
CA VAL A 39 3.61 8.49 -4.42
C VAL A 39 3.66 8.93 -5.89
N LEU A 40 3.62 7.97 -6.82
CA LEU A 40 3.68 8.25 -8.25
C LEU A 40 2.41 8.96 -8.74
N LEU A 41 1.25 8.50 -8.28
CA LEU A 41 -0.02 9.14 -8.64
C LEU A 41 -0.14 10.54 -8.05
N TYR A 42 0.35 10.73 -6.82
CA TYR A 42 0.39 12.04 -6.19
C TYR A 42 1.28 13.01 -6.96
N ASP A 43 2.49 12.58 -7.36
CA ASP A 43 3.40 13.41 -8.14
C ASP A 43 2.78 13.83 -9.48
N ASP A 44 2.08 12.91 -10.16
CA ASP A 44 1.34 13.24 -11.39
C ASP A 44 0.23 14.27 -11.14
N LEU A 45 -0.53 14.13 -10.04
CA LEU A 45 -1.58 15.07 -9.63
C LEU A 45 -1.03 16.43 -9.20
N ASP A 46 0.12 16.46 -8.53
CA ASP A 46 0.73 17.70 -8.02
C ASP A 46 1.35 18.54 -9.15
N ARG A 47 1.89 17.88 -10.17
CA ARG A 47 2.45 18.51 -11.38
C ARG A 47 1.38 18.85 -12.41
N ALA A 48 0.20 18.24 -12.34
CA ALA A 48 -0.89 18.56 -13.24
C ALA A 48 -1.28 20.03 -13.04
N PRO A 49 -1.35 20.83 -14.13
CA PRO A 49 -1.83 22.19 -14.01
C PRO A 49 -3.25 22.16 -13.45
N LEU A 50 -3.61 23.17 -12.66
CA LEU A 50 -5.00 23.50 -12.33
C LEU A 50 -5.68 24.07 -13.59
N SER A 51 -5.68 23.28 -14.65
CA SER A 51 -6.31 23.57 -15.94
C SER A 51 -7.62 22.82 -16.01
N ASP A 52 -8.50 23.29 -16.89
CA ASP A 52 -9.82 22.75 -17.07
C ASP A 52 -9.75 21.23 -17.33
N GLU A 53 -8.91 20.73 -18.22
CA GLU A 53 -8.91 19.30 -18.57
C GLU A 53 -7.70 18.54 -18.00
N LEU A 54 -7.96 17.68 -17.01
CA LEU A 54 -6.96 16.76 -16.50
C LEU A 54 -6.59 15.75 -17.61
N PRO A 55 -5.30 15.45 -17.85
CA PRO A 55 -4.90 14.50 -18.89
C PRO A 55 -5.66 13.17 -18.78
N HIS A 56 -6.17 12.62 -19.90
CA HIS A 56 -6.95 11.37 -19.90
C HIS A 56 -6.26 10.21 -19.19
N VAL A 57 -4.94 10.14 -19.28
CA VAL A 57 -4.12 9.14 -18.57
C VAL A 57 -4.33 9.25 -17.06
N LEU A 58 -4.34 10.47 -16.51
CA LEU A 58 -4.51 10.72 -15.09
C LEU A 58 -5.96 10.42 -14.65
N VAL A 59 -6.95 10.78 -15.47
CA VAL A 59 -8.35 10.40 -15.24
C VAL A 59 -8.51 8.88 -15.17
N ASN A 60 -7.86 8.14 -16.06
CA ASN A 60 -7.89 6.68 -16.03
C ASN A 60 -7.21 6.11 -14.77
N LYS A 61 -6.07 6.68 -14.35
CA LYS A 61 -5.43 6.30 -13.07
C LYS A 61 -6.36 6.54 -11.87
N ILE A 62 -7.11 7.65 -11.86
CA ILE A 62 -8.08 7.95 -10.81
C ILE A 62 -9.20 6.89 -10.81
N LYS A 63 -9.78 6.60 -11.98
CA LYS A 63 -10.85 5.60 -12.12
C LYS A 63 -10.41 4.20 -11.69
N ASN A 64 -9.21 3.78 -12.08
CA ASN A 64 -8.67 2.47 -11.71
C ASN A 64 -8.41 2.35 -10.20
N ASN A 65 -8.18 3.48 -9.51
CA ASN A 65 -7.98 3.53 -8.06
C ASN A 65 -9.24 3.99 -7.29
N ARG A 66 -10.40 4.07 -7.94
CA ARG A 66 -11.65 4.61 -7.35
C ARG A 66 -11.96 3.99 -6.00
N SER A 67 -11.82 2.69 -5.88
CA SER A 67 -12.14 1.94 -4.68
C SER A 67 -11.20 2.27 -3.51
N TRP A 68 -9.92 2.51 -3.79
CA TRP A 68 -8.94 3.00 -2.81
C TRP A 68 -9.27 4.42 -2.33
N PHE A 69 -9.84 5.28 -3.17
CA PHE A 69 -10.30 6.60 -2.73
C PHE A 69 -11.59 6.53 -1.90
N LEU A 70 -12.56 5.69 -2.31
CA LEU A 70 -13.83 5.51 -1.61
C LEU A 70 -13.68 4.93 -0.21
N GLU A 71 -12.83 3.92 -0.08
CA GLU A 71 -12.60 3.22 1.19
C GLU A 71 -11.38 3.79 1.93
N SER A 72 -10.54 4.57 1.25
CA SER A 72 -9.43 5.30 1.86
C SER A 72 -8.56 4.37 2.71
N LEU A 73 -8.29 4.77 3.95
CA LEU A 73 -7.39 4.06 4.85
C LEU A 73 -7.89 2.67 5.28
N THR A 74 -9.17 2.28 5.05
CA THR A 74 -9.65 0.93 5.39
C THR A 74 -9.22 -0.14 4.41
N ARG A 75 -8.74 0.26 3.23
CA ARG A 75 -8.12 -0.65 2.26
C ARG A 75 -6.77 -1.18 2.75
N PHE A 76 -6.17 -0.54 3.76
CA PHE A 76 -5.11 -1.13 4.57
C PHE A 76 -5.77 -2.03 5.62
N LYS A 77 -5.89 -3.32 5.29
CA LYS A 77 -6.67 -4.29 6.04
C LYS A 77 -5.92 -4.77 7.29
N PRO A 78 -6.63 -5.19 8.35
CA PRO A 78 -5.99 -5.81 9.50
C PRO A 78 -5.39 -7.19 9.15
N PRO A 79 -4.57 -7.78 10.04
CA PRO A 79 -3.98 -9.10 9.84
C PRO A 79 -5.02 -10.18 9.51
N ASN A 80 -4.65 -11.12 8.64
CA ASN A 80 -5.56 -12.13 8.11
C ASN A 80 -4.89 -13.50 7.94
N GLU A 81 -5.50 -14.52 8.53
CA GLU A 81 -5.01 -15.91 8.51
C GLU A 81 -4.88 -16.52 7.09
N VAL A 82 -5.69 -16.06 6.14
CA VAL A 82 -5.62 -16.48 4.73
C VAL A 82 -4.42 -15.82 4.06
N SER A 83 -4.22 -14.51 4.26
CA SER A 83 -3.09 -13.75 3.74
C SER A 83 -1.76 -14.25 4.31
N ARG A 84 -1.68 -14.49 5.62
CA ARG A 84 -0.48 -15.08 6.24
C ARG A 84 -0.09 -16.41 5.59
N ARG A 85 -1.05 -17.34 5.49
CA ARG A 85 -0.83 -18.66 4.86
C ARG A 85 -0.62 -18.56 3.35
N ALA A 86 -0.94 -17.42 2.73
CA ALA A 86 -0.63 -17.21 1.33
C ALA A 86 0.88 -17.06 1.11
N LEU A 87 1.59 -16.40 2.03
CA LEU A 87 3.03 -16.25 1.99
C LEU A 87 3.82 -17.58 2.18
N ASP A 88 3.16 -18.71 2.42
CA ASP A 88 3.78 -20.03 2.36
C ASP A 88 3.97 -20.54 0.92
N SER A 89 3.25 -19.94 -0.04
CA SER A 89 3.42 -20.20 -1.48
C SER A 89 4.67 -19.47 -2.01
N PRO A 90 5.42 -20.05 -2.95
CA PRO A 90 6.54 -19.36 -3.60
C PRO A 90 6.09 -18.18 -4.47
N GLU A 91 4.81 -18.16 -4.86
CA GLU A 91 4.25 -17.16 -5.75
C GLU A 91 2.77 -16.90 -5.43
N LEU A 92 2.37 -15.63 -5.51
CA LEU A 92 1.00 -15.14 -5.38
C LEU A 92 0.53 -14.42 -6.64
N ILE A 93 -0.75 -14.59 -6.95
CA ILE A 93 -1.46 -13.81 -7.99
C ILE A 93 -2.51 -12.94 -7.31
N LEU A 94 -2.48 -11.64 -7.62
CA LEU A 94 -3.39 -10.60 -7.13
C LEU A 94 -3.98 -9.88 -8.34
N GLY A 95 -5.12 -10.35 -8.84
CA GLY A 95 -5.67 -9.87 -10.11
C GLY A 95 -4.70 -10.14 -11.27
N SER A 96 -4.24 -9.08 -11.94
CA SER A 96 -3.25 -9.16 -13.02
C SER A 96 -1.79 -9.16 -12.53
N GLN A 97 -1.56 -9.05 -11.22
CA GLN A 97 -0.23 -8.88 -10.64
C GLN A 97 0.34 -10.18 -10.09
N ARG A 98 1.65 -10.36 -10.25
CA ARG A 98 2.39 -11.54 -9.81
C ARG A 98 3.44 -11.13 -8.79
N LEU A 99 3.39 -11.74 -7.61
CA LEU A 99 4.36 -11.55 -6.54
C LEU A 99 5.17 -12.81 -6.32
N VAL A 100 6.50 -12.70 -6.38
CA VAL A 100 7.41 -13.79 -6.02
C VAL A 100 7.77 -13.65 -4.54
N ILE A 101 7.53 -14.72 -3.78
CA ILE A 101 7.76 -14.71 -2.34
C ILE A 101 9.19 -15.14 -2.02
N LYS A 102 9.95 -14.22 -1.45
CA LYS A 102 11.30 -14.42 -0.96
C LYS A 102 11.26 -14.71 0.54
N ALA A 103 11.92 -15.78 0.98
CA ALA A 103 11.86 -16.24 2.36
C ALA A 103 12.39 -15.18 3.35
N GLU A 104 13.46 -14.49 2.97
CA GLU A 104 14.09 -13.42 3.75
C GLU A 104 13.16 -12.21 3.94
N LEU A 105 12.34 -11.89 2.94
CA LEU A 105 11.39 -10.77 3.00
C LEU A 105 10.12 -11.15 3.74
N LYS A 106 9.69 -12.40 3.60
CA LYS A 106 8.52 -12.94 4.31
C LYS A 106 8.66 -12.79 5.82
N GLU A 107 9.78 -13.21 6.41
CA GLU A 107 9.98 -13.11 7.87
C GLU A 107 9.91 -11.66 8.36
N THR A 108 10.49 -10.74 7.58
CA THR A 108 10.40 -9.30 7.84
C THR A 108 8.95 -8.81 7.74
N ALA A 109 8.22 -9.23 6.70
CA ALA A 109 6.81 -8.86 6.52
C ALA A 109 5.94 -9.36 7.67
N LEU A 110 6.13 -10.60 8.14
CA LEU A 110 5.39 -11.15 9.27
C LEU A 110 5.70 -10.41 10.58
N ARG A 111 6.94 -9.96 10.78
CA ARG A 111 7.31 -9.13 11.94
C ARG A 111 6.68 -7.74 11.84
N ALA A 112 6.81 -7.08 10.69
CA ALA A 112 6.27 -5.74 10.46
C ALA A 112 4.74 -5.70 10.51
N SER A 113 4.06 -6.75 10.04
CA SER A 113 2.60 -6.88 10.06
C SER A 113 2.05 -6.77 11.47
N LYS A 114 2.71 -7.43 12.45
CA LYS A 114 2.37 -7.33 13.87
C LYS A 114 2.54 -5.91 14.42
N CYS A 115 3.61 -5.22 14.03
CA CYS A 115 3.88 -3.86 14.48
C CYS A 115 2.91 -2.83 13.87
N LEU A 116 2.52 -3.02 12.61
CA LEU A 116 1.64 -2.12 11.87
C LEU A 116 0.16 -2.44 12.04
N ASN A 117 -0.16 -3.64 12.55
CA ASN A 117 -1.50 -4.23 12.49
C ASN A 117 -2.06 -4.20 11.07
N LEU A 118 -1.27 -4.69 10.11
CA LEU A 118 -1.56 -4.68 8.67
C LEU A 118 -1.57 -6.11 8.13
N ASP A 119 -2.44 -6.38 7.16
CA ASP A 119 -2.49 -7.63 6.39
C ASP A 119 -1.10 -8.07 5.91
N GLU A 120 -0.81 -9.36 6.03
CA GLU A 120 0.52 -9.92 5.79
C GLU A 120 0.97 -9.78 4.33
N VAL A 121 0.05 -9.90 3.36
CA VAL A 121 0.37 -9.72 1.94
C VAL A 121 0.58 -8.24 1.63
N GLN A 122 -0.26 -7.35 2.16
CA GLN A 122 -0.04 -5.90 2.01
C GLN A 122 1.28 -5.45 2.66
N THR A 123 1.62 -6.05 3.80
CA THR A 123 2.90 -5.78 4.46
C THR A 123 4.07 -6.28 3.61
N TYR A 124 3.95 -7.45 2.98
CA TYR A 124 4.98 -7.98 2.08
C TYR A 124 5.22 -7.04 0.88
N ILE A 125 4.15 -6.51 0.26
CA ILE A 125 4.25 -5.54 -0.83
C ILE A 125 5.05 -4.30 -0.38
N ILE A 126 4.80 -3.80 0.84
CA ILE A 126 5.54 -2.65 1.38
C ILE A 126 7.01 -3.01 1.63
N VAL A 127 7.29 -4.19 2.18
CA VAL A 127 8.68 -4.67 2.38
C VAL A 127 9.44 -4.72 1.06
N GLU A 128 8.84 -5.29 0.02
CA GLU A 128 9.46 -5.37 -1.30
C GLU A 128 9.77 -3.97 -1.86
N ARG A 129 8.79 -3.05 -1.78
CA ARG A 129 8.97 -1.66 -2.23
C ARG A 129 9.99 -0.88 -1.41
N SER A 130 10.08 -1.15 -0.11
CA SER A 130 11.04 -0.48 0.78
C SER A 130 12.50 -0.79 0.41
N LEU A 131 12.78 -1.92 -0.24
CA LEU A 131 14.13 -2.28 -0.66
C LEU A 131 14.62 -1.48 -1.86
N GLU A 132 13.72 -1.04 -2.74
CA GLU A 132 14.07 -0.20 -3.90
C GLU A 132 14.68 1.14 -3.48
N PHE A 133 14.43 1.57 -2.24
CA PHE A 133 14.90 2.84 -1.68
C PHE A 133 16.02 2.70 -0.64
N ILE A 134 16.48 1.48 -0.33
CA ILE A 134 17.59 1.25 0.59
C ILE A 134 18.89 1.15 -0.22
N ILE A 135 19.88 1.98 0.12
CA ILE A 135 21.24 1.88 -0.43
C ILE A 135 21.79 0.51 -0.05
N PRO A 136 22.36 -0.28 -0.99
CA PRO A 136 22.91 -1.59 -0.68
C PRO A 136 24.12 -1.41 0.24
N VAL A 137 23.89 -1.64 1.53
CA VAL A 137 24.93 -1.88 2.51
C VAL A 137 24.89 -3.37 2.77
N ASP A 138 26.03 -4.04 2.66
CA ASP A 138 26.18 -5.51 2.73
C ASP A 138 25.73 -6.16 4.06
N ASP A 139 25.10 -5.39 4.95
CA ASP A 139 24.51 -5.82 6.21
C ASP A 139 23.30 -4.91 6.55
N ILE A 140 22.15 -5.13 5.90
CA ILE A 140 20.91 -4.46 6.30
C ILE A 140 20.48 -5.08 7.63
N ASP A 141 20.81 -4.43 8.74
CA ASP A 141 20.23 -4.75 10.04
C ASP A 141 18.70 -4.77 9.91
N GLY A 142 18.07 -5.83 10.44
CA GLY A 142 16.62 -6.00 10.43
C GLY A 142 15.86 -4.83 11.06
N GLN A 143 16.49 -4.04 11.93
CA GLN A 143 15.91 -2.79 12.46
C GLN A 143 15.85 -1.67 11.40
N ALA A 144 16.90 -1.49 10.59
CA ALA A 144 16.93 -0.49 9.54
C ALA A 144 15.87 -0.78 8.46
N LEU A 145 15.72 -2.05 8.09
CA LEU A 145 14.66 -2.49 7.18
C LEU A 145 13.26 -2.25 7.78
N LEU A 146 13.06 -2.59 9.05
CA LEU A 146 11.79 -2.33 9.74
C LEU A 146 11.44 -0.83 9.75
N HIS A 147 12.40 0.04 10.05
CA HIS A 147 12.21 1.50 10.00
C HIS A 147 11.84 2.00 8.58
N SER A 148 12.46 1.44 7.54
CA SER A 148 12.12 1.76 6.14
C SER A 148 10.68 1.32 5.80
N VAL A 149 10.29 0.12 6.23
CA VAL A 149 8.93 -0.43 6.03
C VAL A 149 7.87 0.44 6.71
N LEU A 150 8.11 0.85 7.95
CA LEU A 150 7.23 1.77 8.66
C LEU A 150 7.11 3.11 7.92
N SER A 151 8.24 3.66 7.48
CA SER A 151 8.28 4.94 6.77
C SER A 151 7.52 4.89 5.45
N GLN A 152 7.67 3.80 4.70
CA GLN A 152 6.96 3.56 3.44
C GLN A 152 5.45 3.37 3.67
N TYR A 153 5.05 2.58 4.68
CA TYR A 153 3.64 2.41 5.04
C TYR A 153 2.92 3.73 5.30
N TYR A 154 3.52 4.59 6.14
CA TYR A 154 2.95 5.91 6.44
C TYR A 154 3.03 6.87 5.25
N LEU A 155 4.06 6.76 4.41
CA LEU A 155 4.17 7.54 3.18
C LEU A 155 3.03 7.22 2.21
N GLU A 156 2.77 5.93 1.96
CA GLU A 156 1.69 5.48 1.07
C GLU A 156 0.32 5.97 1.55
N ARG A 157 0.05 5.86 2.85
CA ARG A 157 -1.20 6.35 3.47
C ARG A 157 -1.35 7.87 3.33
N GLN A 158 -0.27 8.62 3.55
CA GLN A 158 -0.29 10.06 3.36
C GLN A 158 -0.47 10.44 1.89
N CYS A 159 0.21 9.76 0.97
CA CYS A 159 0.06 10.00 -0.47
C CYS A 159 -1.35 9.66 -0.96
N LEU A 160 -2.00 8.62 -0.42
CA LEU A 160 -3.42 8.36 -0.69
C LEU A 160 -4.29 9.55 -0.27
N LEU A 161 -4.14 10.05 0.96
CA LEU A 161 -4.91 11.21 1.43
C LEU A 161 -4.61 12.48 0.63
N LYS A 162 -3.34 12.69 0.25
CA LYS A 162 -2.92 13.80 -0.60
C LYS A 162 -3.50 13.69 -2.00
N CYS A 163 -3.57 12.49 -2.59
CA CYS A 163 -4.26 12.25 -3.86
C CYS A 163 -5.73 12.65 -3.75
N VAL A 164 -6.45 12.17 -2.72
CA VAL A 164 -7.86 12.55 -2.49
C VAL A 164 -7.99 14.07 -2.38
N ARG A 165 -7.14 14.72 -1.58
CA ARG A 165 -7.14 16.18 -1.45
C ARG A 165 -6.93 16.87 -2.79
N LYS A 166 -5.94 16.47 -3.59
CA LYS A 166 -5.67 17.06 -4.91
C LYS A 166 -6.80 16.85 -5.88
N ILE A 167 -7.37 15.64 -5.94
CA ILE A 167 -8.55 15.32 -6.74
C ILE A 167 -9.71 16.28 -6.40
N LEU A 168 -9.97 16.50 -5.10
CA LEU A 168 -11.00 17.43 -4.65
C LEU A 168 -10.70 18.89 -4.99
N VAL A 169 -9.44 19.32 -4.89
CA VAL A 169 -9.02 20.67 -5.28
C VAL A 169 -9.22 20.89 -6.77
N HIS A 170 -8.80 19.95 -7.61
CA HIS A 170 -9.07 20.01 -9.05
C HIS A 170 -10.57 20.01 -9.35
N ALA A 171 -11.38 19.35 -8.52
CA ALA A 171 -12.83 19.26 -8.65
C ALA A 171 -13.61 20.47 -8.06
N CYS A 172 -12.95 21.44 -7.43
CA CYS A 172 -13.59 22.59 -6.79
C CYS A 172 -13.26 23.90 -7.52
N PRO A 173 -14.10 24.34 -8.48
CA PRO A 173 -13.82 25.56 -9.22
C PRO A 173 -14.21 26.77 -8.39
N SER A 174 -13.50 27.86 -8.57
CA SER A 174 -13.85 29.17 -8.03
C SER A 174 -15.21 29.69 -8.57
N SER A 175 -15.81 29.01 -9.56
CA SER A 175 -17.15 29.24 -10.14
C SER A 175 -18.24 28.20 -9.75
N SER A 176 -17.96 27.24 -8.88
CA SER A 176 -18.95 26.25 -8.41
C SER A 176 -20.11 26.86 -7.62
N ALA A 177 -21.28 26.20 -7.68
CA ALA A 177 -22.45 26.57 -6.90
C ALA A 177 -22.13 26.52 -5.38
N PRO A 178 -22.67 27.44 -4.55
CA PRO A 178 -22.29 27.57 -3.15
C PRO A 178 -22.45 26.27 -2.33
N GLY A 179 -23.49 25.48 -2.60
CA GLY A 179 -23.77 24.24 -1.87
C GLY A 179 -22.73 23.13 -2.07
N GLU A 180 -22.31 22.90 -3.32
CA GLU A 180 -21.29 21.89 -3.64
C GLU A 180 -19.91 22.30 -3.15
N ARG A 181 -19.62 23.60 -3.20
CA ARG A 181 -18.37 24.16 -2.64
C ARG A 181 -18.28 23.93 -1.14
N GLU A 182 -19.39 24.11 -0.42
CA GLU A 182 -19.43 23.89 1.04
C GLU A 182 -19.21 22.41 1.39
N GLU A 183 -19.80 21.48 0.64
CA GLU A 183 -19.63 20.04 0.84
C GLU A 183 -18.18 19.61 0.60
N ILE A 184 -17.58 20.03 -0.52
CA ILE A 184 -16.15 19.75 -0.81
C ILE A 184 -15.25 20.39 0.26
N THR A 185 -15.54 21.61 0.69
CA THR A 185 -14.78 22.31 1.74
C THR A 185 -14.88 21.59 3.09
N SER A 186 -16.05 21.05 3.42
CA SER A 186 -16.26 20.20 4.61
C SER A 186 -15.39 18.93 4.55
N VAL A 187 -15.37 18.24 3.41
CA VAL A 187 -14.53 17.05 3.20
C VAL A 187 -13.04 17.40 3.28
N LEU A 188 -12.61 18.51 2.67
CA LEU A 188 -11.22 18.99 2.75
C LEU A 188 -10.79 19.29 4.20
N ARG A 189 -11.67 19.87 5.02
CA ARG A 189 -11.41 20.11 6.45
C ARG A 189 -11.22 18.80 7.23
N LYS A 190 -12.05 17.79 6.94
CA LYS A 190 -11.94 16.45 7.53
C LYS A 190 -10.66 15.74 7.09
N LEU A 191 -10.29 15.83 5.81
CA LEU A 191 -9.03 15.30 5.28
C LEU A 191 -7.80 15.93 5.92
N ASN A 192 -7.79 17.25 6.11
CA ASN A 192 -6.70 17.91 6.85
C ASN A 192 -6.57 17.38 8.28
N THR A 193 -7.70 17.07 8.94
CA THR A 193 -7.68 16.45 10.27
C THR A 193 -7.08 15.03 10.23
N MET A 194 -7.41 14.23 9.21
CA MET A 194 -6.81 12.90 9.02
C MET A 194 -5.31 13.01 8.71
N PHE A 195 -4.93 13.96 7.88
CA PHE A 195 -3.54 14.21 7.51
C PHE A 195 -2.70 14.56 8.73
N GLU A 196 -3.15 15.49 9.59
CA GLU A 196 -2.42 15.84 10.81
C GLU A 196 -2.29 14.66 11.79
N LYS A 197 -3.31 13.80 11.90
CA LYS A 197 -3.22 12.59 12.73
C LYS A 197 -2.26 11.55 12.17
N GLU A 198 -2.30 11.34 10.86
CA GLU A 198 -1.38 10.41 10.18
C GLU A 198 0.06 10.96 10.20
N ARG A 199 0.22 12.29 10.15
CA ARG A 199 1.49 12.99 10.36
C ARG A 199 2.00 12.81 11.79
N LEU A 200 1.13 12.85 12.79
CA LEU A 200 1.50 12.66 14.21
C LEU A 200 1.90 11.21 14.53
N ARG A 201 1.40 10.23 13.77
CA ARG A 201 1.84 8.83 13.85
C ARG A 201 3.24 8.58 13.28
N ARG A 202 3.76 9.52 12.47
CA ARG A 202 5.20 9.62 12.17
C ARG A 202 5.89 10.34 13.34
N THR A 203 6.70 9.64 14.12
CA THR A 203 7.78 10.32 14.86
C THR A 203 8.77 10.97 13.86
N PRO A 204 9.42 12.09 14.21
CA PRO A 204 9.51 13.23 13.32
C PRO A 204 10.70 13.17 12.36
N GLN A 205 10.47 13.47 11.08
CA GLN A 205 11.21 14.47 10.31
C GLN A 205 10.55 14.78 8.95
N HIS A 206 10.44 16.09 8.70
CA HIS A 206 10.24 16.85 7.44
C HIS A 206 9.24 16.37 6.37
N LEU A 207 8.28 17.25 6.01
CA LEU A 207 8.49 18.27 4.98
C LEU A 207 7.30 19.24 4.94
N VAL A 208 7.62 20.53 4.83
CA VAL A 208 6.74 21.70 4.63
C VAL A 208 6.48 21.90 3.13
N TYR A 209 5.32 22.43 2.72
CA TYR A 209 5.16 23.57 1.76
C TYR A 209 3.67 23.79 1.37
N ALA A 210 3.38 25.02 0.91
CA ALA A 210 2.09 25.72 0.92
C ALA A 210 1.60 26.20 -0.48
N ASN A 211 0.29 26.56 -0.54
CA ASN A 211 -0.48 27.43 -1.49
C ASN A 211 -0.59 26.99 -2.99
N ASP A 212 -1.54 27.38 -3.87
CA ASP A 212 -2.75 28.27 -3.90
C ASP A 212 -3.73 27.86 -5.05
N GLU A 213 -4.89 28.54 -5.18
CA GLU A 213 -6.16 28.33 -5.94
C GLU A 213 -6.22 28.21 -7.51
N SER A 214 -7.29 27.54 -8.02
CA SER A 214 -8.32 28.06 -9.01
C SER A 214 -8.68 27.21 -10.29
N HIS A 215 -10.00 26.93 -10.48
CA HIS A 215 -10.85 26.48 -11.64
C HIS A 215 -10.80 25.02 -12.24
N THR A 216 -11.96 24.50 -12.75
CA THR A 216 -12.35 23.05 -12.81
C THR A 216 -13.25 22.66 -14.01
N THR A 217 -13.24 21.35 -14.38
CA THR A 217 -14.18 20.69 -15.31
C THR A 217 -15.15 19.64 -14.75
N GLU A 218 -16.24 19.48 -15.50
CA GLU A 218 -17.43 18.69 -15.16
C GLU A 218 -17.28 17.16 -15.12
N SER A 219 -16.29 16.58 -15.79
CA SER A 219 -16.09 15.11 -15.73
C SER A 219 -15.45 14.68 -14.42
N LEU A 220 -14.49 15.47 -13.91
CA LEU A 220 -13.88 15.23 -12.61
C LEU A 220 -14.88 15.54 -11.50
N ARG A 221 -15.61 16.65 -11.64
CA ARG A 221 -16.70 17.01 -10.75
C ARG A 221 -17.74 15.89 -10.65
N ARG A 222 -18.17 15.30 -11.76
CA ARG A 222 -19.10 14.16 -11.76
C ARG A 222 -18.55 12.95 -11.00
N GLU A 223 -17.27 12.62 -11.20
CA GLU A 223 -16.63 11.51 -10.50
C GLU A 223 -16.55 11.78 -8.99
N VAL A 224 -16.17 13.01 -8.60
CA VAL A 224 -16.10 13.45 -7.20
C VAL A 224 -17.47 13.51 -6.53
N LEU A 225 -18.49 14.07 -7.19
CA LEU A 225 -19.87 14.01 -6.70
C LEU A 225 -20.33 12.57 -6.55
N GLN A 226 -19.97 11.68 -7.48
CA GLN A 226 -20.28 10.27 -7.34
C GLN A 226 -19.56 9.66 -6.13
N LEU A 227 -18.30 9.99 -5.87
CA LEU A 227 -17.59 9.51 -4.67
C LEU A 227 -18.27 9.97 -3.37
N VAL A 228 -18.70 11.24 -3.33
CA VAL A 228 -19.42 11.82 -2.19
C VAL A 228 -20.80 11.17 -2.01
N ASN A 229 -21.57 11.03 -3.10
CA ASN A 229 -22.88 10.34 -3.13
C ASN A 229 -22.77 8.86 -2.72
N ASP A 230 -21.68 8.19 -3.11
CA ASP A 230 -21.35 6.82 -2.71
C ASP A 230 -20.94 6.72 -1.22
N GLY A 231 -21.02 7.84 -0.50
CA GLY A 231 -20.85 7.92 0.94
C GLY A 231 -19.40 8.05 1.37
N LEU A 232 -18.51 8.59 0.52
CA LEU A 232 -17.13 8.89 0.92
C LEU A 232 -17.11 9.66 2.24
N GLU A 233 -17.97 10.66 2.42
CA GLU A 233 -18.04 11.40 3.69
C GLU A 233 -18.43 10.52 4.88
N ARG A 234 -19.45 9.67 4.74
CA ARG A 234 -19.91 8.75 5.80
C ARG A 234 -18.87 7.68 6.09
N LYS A 235 -18.18 7.17 5.07
CA LYS A 235 -17.08 6.22 5.22
C LYS A 235 -15.88 6.88 5.89
N LEU A 236 -15.45 8.06 5.44
CA LEU A 236 -14.41 8.84 6.11
C LEU A 236 -14.79 9.17 7.56
N LEU A 237 -16.06 9.47 7.84
CA LEU A 237 -16.56 9.70 9.20
C LEU A 237 -16.55 8.42 10.05
N SER A 238 -16.96 7.27 9.49
CA SER A 238 -16.89 5.96 10.16
C SER A 238 -15.44 5.61 10.47
N ILE A 239 -14.55 5.81 9.50
CA ILE A 239 -13.11 5.59 9.64
C ILE A 239 -12.54 6.53 10.70
N LEU A 240 -12.95 7.81 10.69
CA LEU A 240 -12.57 8.77 11.72
C LEU A 240 -13.08 8.36 13.09
N GLN A 241 -14.31 7.86 13.20
CA GLN A 241 -14.91 7.39 14.45
C GLN A 241 -14.21 6.14 14.97
N ASP A 242 -13.88 5.17 14.11
CA ASP A 242 -13.14 3.96 14.45
C ASP A 242 -11.69 4.29 14.84
N LEU A 243 -11.04 5.24 14.15
CA LEU A 243 -9.70 5.72 14.49
C LEU A 243 -9.68 6.63 15.74
N LEU A 244 -10.83 7.21 16.11
CA LEU A 244 -11.03 8.05 17.30
C LEU A 244 -11.56 7.28 18.51
N SER A 245 -12.07 6.07 18.30
CA SER A 245 -12.42 5.15 19.37
C SER A 245 -11.15 4.91 20.19
N PRO A 246 -11.17 5.18 21.51
CA PRO A 246 -10.08 4.74 22.35
C PRO A 246 -9.96 3.23 22.21
N VAL A 247 -8.77 2.74 21.87
CA VAL A 247 -8.44 1.32 22.00
C VAL A 247 -8.64 0.99 23.48
N THR A 248 -9.78 0.41 23.82
CA THR A 248 -9.98 -0.26 25.09
C THR A 248 -9.03 -1.44 25.09
N TYR A 249 -7.81 -1.23 25.56
CA TYR A 249 -6.99 -2.31 26.05
C TYR A 249 -7.80 -2.96 27.17
N ALA A 250 -8.47 -4.06 26.85
CA ALA A 250 -8.95 -4.99 27.85
C ALA A 250 -7.70 -5.40 28.64
N LYS A 251 -7.57 -4.86 29.86
CA LYS A 251 -6.60 -5.35 30.84
C LYS A 251 -6.98 -6.78 31.15
N THR A 252 -6.37 -7.74 30.47
CA THR A 252 -6.06 -9.03 31.05
C THR A 252 -4.89 -8.82 32.00
N VAL A 253 -5.22 -8.62 33.29
CA VAL A 253 -4.87 -9.43 34.48
C VAL A 253 -5.46 -8.68 35.68
#